data_AF-A0AAD5QS57-F1
#
_entry.id   AF-A0AAD5QS57-F1
#
_cell.length_a   1.000
_cell.length_b   1.000
_cell.length_c   1.000
_cell.angle_alpha   90.00
_cell.angle_beta   90.00
_cell.angle_gamma   90.00
#
_symmetry.space_group_name_H-M   'P 1'
#
loop_
_entity.id
_entity.type
_entity.pdbx_description
1 polymer ?
#
loop_
_entity_poly.entity_id
_entity_poly.type
_entity_poly.pdbx_seq_one_letter_code
_entity_poly.pdbx_strand_id
1 'polypeptide(L)'
;MQTHWIGRLTLEEEYEMQRKWRLDDDKLTFIVLSRTMSDGGCSEVESMIGDVNLFVSSDRHSGELEVMIAERAARCSGAATEAVTLMISYAMKELQMKHFFVKITDDNTASLHLFEHKLNFKRVFS
;
A
#
# COMPACT_ATOMS: atom_id res chain seq x y z
N MET A 1 -8.79 -5.39 -23.91
CA MET A 1 -9.09 -4.92 -22.54
C MET A 1 -8.89 -3.41 -22.53
N GLN A 2 -9.98 -2.64 -22.39
CA GLN A 2 -9.93 -1.18 -22.39
C GLN A 2 -9.44 -0.67 -21.04
N THR A 3 -8.42 0.19 -21.06
CA THR A 3 -8.04 1.07 -19.97
C THR A 3 -9.06 2.21 -19.91
N HIS A 4 -10.07 2.11 -19.04
CA HIS A 4 -10.94 3.23 -18.73
C HIS A 4 -10.44 3.89 -17.44
N TRP A 5 -9.70 4.99 -17.58
CA TRP A 5 -9.50 5.92 -16.47
C TRP A 5 -10.86 6.45 -16.06
N ILE A 6 -11.34 6.06 -14.88
CA ILE A 6 -12.69 6.36 -14.41
C ILE A 6 -12.78 7.88 -14.19
N GLY A 7 -13.73 8.53 -14.85
CA GLY A 7 -14.11 9.91 -14.55
C GLY A 7 -14.65 10.06 -13.13
N ARG A 8 -15.07 11.27 -12.73
CA ARG A 8 -15.65 11.49 -11.40
C ARG A 8 -16.87 10.59 -11.21
N LEU A 9 -16.81 9.67 -10.25
CA LEU A 9 -17.91 8.78 -9.90
C LEU A 9 -19.10 9.61 -9.37
N THR A 10 -20.31 9.12 -9.59
CA THR A 10 -21.48 9.62 -8.87
C THR A 10 -21.42 9.19 -7.41
N LEU A 11 -22.14 9.88 -6.53
CA LEU A 11 -22.16 9.55 -5.10
C LEU A 11 -22.62 8.10 -4.83
N GLU A 12 -23.58 7.59 -5.61
CA GLU A 12 -24.03 6.19 -5.46
C GLU A 12 -22.94 5.21 -5.92
N GLU A 13 -22.26 5.50 -7.03
CA GLU A 13 -21.13 4.67 -7.48
C GLU A 13 -19.97 4.70 -6.48
N GLU A 14 -19.69 5.85 -5.84
CA GLU A 14 -18.71 5.92 -4.74
C GLU A 14 -19.13 5.03 -3.57
N TYR A 15 -20.41 5.08 -3.15
CA TYR A 15 -20.90 4.20 -2.09
C TYR A 15 -20.84 2.72 -2.47
N GLU A 16 -21.15 2.36 -3.72
CA GLU A 16 -21.00 1.00 -4.21
C GLU A 16 -19.54 0.53 -4.22
N MET A 17 -18.62 1.39 -4.66
CA MET A 17 -17.18 1.09 -4.63
C MET A 17 -16.67 0.93 -3.20
N GLN A 18 -17.09 1.80 -2.28
CA GLN A 18 -16.75 1.68 -0.85
C GLN A 18 -17.26 0.38 -0.23
N ARG A 19 -18.48 -0.05 -0.59
CA ARG A 19 -19.04 -1.34 -0.14
C ARG A 19 -18.24 -2.51 -0.68
N LYS A 20 -17.86 -2.48 -1.97
CA LYS A 20 -17.03 -3.52 -2.59
C LYS A 20 -15.64 -3.58 -1.95
N TRP A 21 -14.94 -2.46 -1.82
CA TRP A 21 -13.62 -2.41 -1.18
C TRP A 21 -13.61 -2.90 0.27
N ARG A 22 -14.75 -2.76 0.98
CA ARG A 22 -14.89 -3.26 2.35
C ARG A 22 -15.05 -4.78 2.41
N LEU A 23 -15.60 -5.39 1.36
CA LEU A 23 -15.93 -6.81 1.27
C LEU A 23 -14.97 -7.62 0.39
N ASP A 24 -13.99 -6.96 -0.24
CA ASP A 24 -12.99 -7.61 -1.07
C ASP A 24 -12.03 -8.44 -0.20
N ASP A 25 -12.24 -9.76 -0.21
CA ASP A 25 -11.38 -10.74 0.46
C ASP A 25 -9.98 -10.86 -0.18
N ASP A 26 -9.76 -10.17 -1.31
CA ASP A 26 -8.49 -10.12 -2.04
C ASP A 26 -7.69 -8.85 -1.77
N LYS A 27 -8.14 -7.95 -0.88
CA LYS A 27 -7.43 -6.72 -0.55
C LYS A 27 -7.19 -6.59 0.95
N LEU A 28 -5.95 -6.23 1.30
CA LEU A 28 -5.56 -5.87 2.66
C LEU A 28 -4.96 -4.47 2.66
N THR A 29 -5.41 -3.60 3.57
CA THR A 29 -4.94 -2.22 3.69
C THR A 29 -4.47 -1.93 5.11
N PHE A 30 -3.26 -1.40 5.25
CA PHE A 30 -2.78 -0.78 6.47
C PHE A 30 -2.80 0.74 6.32
N ILE A 31 -3.48 1.42 7.23
CA ILE A 31 -3.39 2.87 7.37
C ILE A 31 -2.19 3.18 8.27
N VAL A 32 -1.27 4.01 7.78
CA VAL A 32 -0.03 4.34 8.47
C VAL A 32 -0.26 5.61 9.30
N LEU A 33 -0.11 5.47 10.62
CA LEU A 33 -0.22 6.59 11.56
C LEU A 33 1.17 7.03 12.06
N SER A 34 1.36 8.34 12.18
CA SER A 34 2.53 8.93 12.84
C SER A 34 2.44 8.77 14.35
N ARG A 35 3.34 7.97 14.92
CA ARG A 35 3.44 7.79 16.38
C ARG A 35 3.67 9.13 17.09
N THR A 36 4.53 9.99 16.57
CA THR A 36 4.83 11.29 17.17
C THR A 36 3.59 12.19 17.27
N MET A 37 2.71 12.16 16.27
CA MET A 37 1.47 12.94 16.28
C MET A 37 0.46 12.33 17.24
N SER A 38 0.29 11.01 17.21
CA SER A 38 -0.61 10.30 18.13
C SER A 38 -0.20 10.48 19.60
N ASP A 39 1.09 10.34 19.92
CA ASP A 39 1.62 10.56 21.27
C ASP A 39 1.54 12.05 21.67
N GLY A 40 1.52 12.96 20.69
CA GLY A 40 1.31 14.40 20.87
C GLY A 40 -0.15 14.80 21.11
N GLY A 41 -1.08 13.83 21.13
CA GLY A 41 -2.50 14.07 21.39
C GLY A 41 -3.34 14.39 20.14
N CYS A 42 -2.79 14.28 18.93
CA CYS A 42 -3.58 14.34 17.70
C CYS A 42 -4.54 13.14 17.62
N SER A 43 -5.69 13.35 16.98
CA SER A 43 -6.63 12.26 16.67
C SER A 43 -6.02 11.27 15.67
N GLU A 44 -6.60 10.06 15.60
CA GLU A 44 -6.16 9.04 14.63
C GLU A 44 -6.19 9.56 13.19
N VAL A 45 -7.21 10.36 12.85
CA VAL A 45 -7.38 10.97 11.52
C VAL A 45 -6.27 11.97 11.23
N GLU A 46 -5.94 12.83 12.19
CA GLU A 46 -4.87 13.82 12.05
C GLU A 46 -3.49 13.15 11.97
N SER A 47 -3.32 11.99 12.58
CA SER A 47 -2.08 11.23 12.56
C SER A 47 -1.89 10.37 11.31
N MET A 48 -2.86 10.28 10.39
CA MET A 48 -2.71 9.51 9.15
C MET A 48 -1.69 10.14 8.21
N ILE A 49 -0.62 9.41 7.91
CA ILE A 49 0.47 9.89 7.04
C ILE A 49 0.56 9.15 5.71
N GLY A 50 -0.16 8.05 5.54
CA GLY A 50 -0.12 7.22 4.34
C GLY A 50 -0.81 5.88 4.52
N ASP A 51 -0.58 5.00 3.55
CA ASP A 51 -1.17 3.66 3.50
C ASP A 51 -0.27 2.67 2.74
N VAL A 52 -0.49 1.39 3.03
CA VAL A 52 0.03 0.26 2.25
C VAL A 52 -1.14 -0.62 1.88
N ASN A 53 -1.25 -0.95 0.59
CA ASN A 53 -2.22 -1.91 0.07
C ASN A 53 -1.51 -3.18 -0.39
N LEU A 54 -2.15 -4.32 -0.17
CA LEU A 54 -1.78 -5.61 -0.71
C LEU A 54 -2.98 -6.16 -1.49
N PHE A 55 -2.80 -6.39 -2.78
CA PHE A 55 -3.78 -7.05 -3.63
C PHE A 55 -3.36 -8.50 -3.85
N VAL A 56 -4.16 -9.43 -3.36
CA VAL A 56 -3.90 -10.87 -3.34
C VAL A 56 -4.34 -11.48 -4.66
N SER A 57 -3.49 -12.29 -5.29
CA SER A 57 -3.86 -13.02 -6.50
C SER A 57 -4.95 -14.06 -6.22
N SER A 58 -5.70 -14.45 -7.26
CA SER A 58 -6.76 -15.46 -7.15
C SER A 58 -6.27 -16.82 -6.65
N ASP A 59 -5.01 -17.18 -6.95
CA ASP A 59 -4.37 -18.39 -6.42
C ASP A 59 -3.87 -18.24 -4.97
N ARG A 60 -3.93 -17.04 -4.39
CA ARG A 60 -3.50 -16.66 -3.04
C ARG A 60 -2.02 -16.90 -2.73
N HIS A 61 -1.19 -17.17 -3.74
CA HIS A 61 0.24 -17.41 -3.55
C HIS A 61 1.10 -16.16 -3.75
N SER A 62 0.57 -15.15 -4.43
CA SER A 62 1.25 -13.90 -4.73
C SER A 62 0.43 -12.67 -4.35
N GLY A 63 1.10 -11.54 -4.18
CA GLY A 63 0.43 -10.27 -3.96
C GLY A 63 1.18 -9.06 -4.50
N GLU A 64 0.42 -8.11 -5.01
CA GLU A 64 0.90 -6.80 -5.47
C GLU A 64 0.86 -5.82 -4.31
N LEU A 65 2.01 -5.20 -4.00
CA LEU A 65 2.11 -4.17 -2.97
C LEU A 65 2.02 -2.78 -3.61
N GLU A 66 1.27 -1.89 -2.98
CA GLU A 66 1.28 -0.45 -3.23
C GLU A 66 1.53 0.30 -1.93
N VAL A 67 2.34 1.34 -1.96
CA VAL A 67 2.65 2.16 -0.78
C VAL A 67 2.64 3.64 -1.15
N MET A 68 2.02 4.45 -0.29
CA MET A 68 2.03 5.89 -0.38
C MET A 68 2.26 6.51 1.00
N ILE A 69 3.26 7.39 1.10
CA ILE A 69 3.39 8.32 2.23
C ILE A 69 2.96 9.70 1.72
N ALA A 70 1.69 10.03 1.98
CA ALA A 70 1.06 11.26 1.52
C ALA A 70 1.73 12.47 2.17
N GLU A 71 1.96 12.42 3.48
CA GLU A 71 2.46 13.54 4.24
C GLU A 71 3.93 13.82 3.97
N ARG A 72 4.23 15.01 3.44
CA ARG A 72 5.60 15.38 3.01
C ARG A 72 6.58 15.37 4.17
N ALA A 73 6.14 15.82 5.34
CA ALA A 73 6.96 15.85 6.56
C ALA A 73 7.31 14.44 7.06
N ALA A 74 6.52 13.42 6.70
CA ALA A 74 6.75 12.04 7.07
C ALA A 74 7.60 11.27 6.04
N ARG A 75 7.90 11.85 4.87
CA ARG A 75 8.74 11.19 3.85
C ARG A 75 10.19 11.13 4.30
N CYS A 76 10.95 10.19 3.75
CA CYS A 76 12.36 9.96 4.08
C CYS A 76 12.63 9.64 5.57
N SER A 77 11.60 9.34 6.37
CA SER A 77 11.70 8.96 7.78
C SER A 77 11.89 7.45 8.01
N GLY A 78 11.75 6.64 6.96
CA GLY A 78 11.70 5.18 7.05
C GLY A 78 10.29 4.59 7.18
N ALA A 79 9.25 5.42 7.33
CA ALA A 79 7.86 4.97 7.49
C ALA A 79 7.38 4.00 6.41
N ALA A 80 7.68 4.26 5.13
CA ALA A 80 7.32 3.36 4.04
C ALA A 80 8.01 1.98 4.17
N THR A 81 9.30 1.96 4.52
CA THR A 81 10.06 0.72 4.73
C THR A 81 9.45 -0.11 5.84
N GLU A 82 9.15 0.51 6.99
CA GLU A 82 8.54 -0.17 8.13
C GLU A 82 7.15 -0.71 7.78
N ALA A 83 6.28 0.14 7.22
CA ALA A 83 4.91 -0.23 6.89
C ALA A 83 4.85 -1.39 5.88
N VAL A 84 5.66 -1.35 4.82
CA VAL A 84 5.74 -2.44 3.83
C VAL A 84 6.32 -3.71 4.45
N THR A 85 7.33 -3.59 5.31
CA THR A 85 7.90 -4.76 6.01
C THR A 85 6.87 -5.44 6.90
N LEU A 86 6.06 -4.65 7.63
CA LEU A 86 4.97 -5.16 8.45
C LEU A 86 3.89 -5.83 7.60
N MET A 87 3.50 -5.23 6.47
CA MET A 87 2.55 -5.83 5.53
C MET A 87 3.04 -7.18 5.00
N ILE A 88 4.30 -7.27 4.57
CA ILE A 88 4.92 -8.51 4.11
C ILE A 88 4.95 -9.55 5.23
N SER A 89 5.38 -9.15 6.44
CA SER A 89 5.45 -10.06 7.58
C SER A 89 4.08 -10.63 7.95
N TYR A 90 3.04 -9.78 7.97
CA TYR A 90 1.66 -10.20 8.19
C TYR A 90 1.19 -11.17 7.10
N ALA A 91 1.38 -10.83 5.83
CA ALA A 91 0.95 -11.67 4.72
C ALA A 91 1.65 -13.04 4.69
N MET A 92 2.94 -13.10 5.06
CA MET A 92 3.66 -14.36 5.19
C MET A 92 3.11 -15.21 6.34
N LYS A 93 2.77 -14.60 7.47
CA LYS A 93 2.36 -15.31 8.69
C LYS A 93 0.90 -15.76 8.64
N GLU A 94 0.01 -14.88 8.24
CA GLU A 94 -1.45 -15.08 8.32
C GLU A 94 -2.04 -15.58 6.99
N LEU A 95 -1.47 -15.19 5.84
CA LEU A 95 -1.93 -15.60 4.51
C LEU A 95 -1.06 -16.68 3.86
N GLN A 96 0.06 -17.06 4.50
CA GLN A 96 1.04 -18.01 3.97
C GLN A 96 1.60 -17.62 2.58
N MET A 97 1.54 -16.33 2.24
CA MET A 97 1.98 -15.79 0.96
C MET A 97 3.51 -15.81 0.86
N LYS A 98 4.04 -16.15 -0.32
CA LYS A 98 5.49 -16.31 -0.55
C LYS A 98 6.05 -15.39 -1.62
N HIS A 99 5.20 -14.87 -2.50
CA HIS A 99 5.62 -14.07 -3.63
C HIS A 99 5.00 -12.68 -3.54
N PHE A 100 5.85 -11.65 -3.61
CA PHE A 100 5.43 -10.26 -3.58
C PHE A 100 6.04 -9.55 -4.78
N PHE A 101 5.28 -8.67 -5.40
CA PHE A 101 5.77 -7.83 -6.47
C PHE A 101 5.19 -6.42 -6.37
N VAL A 102 5.84 -5.50 -7.06
CA VAL A 102 5.43 -4.09 -7.15
C VAL A 102 5.62 -3.62 -8.58
N LYS A 103 4.73 -2.74 -9.03
CA LYS A 103 4.87 -2.03 -10.29
C LYS A 103 5.26 -0.59 -10.02
N ILE A 104 6.38 -0.15 -10.58
CA ILE A 104 6.95 1.17 -10.33
C ILE A 104 7.37 1.77 -11.67
N THR A 105 7.01 3.02 -11.91
CA THR A 105 7.48 3.76 -13.09
C THR A 105 8.96 4.10 -12.98
N ASP A 106 9.66 4.17 -14.11
CA ASP A 106 11.12 4.35 -14.14
C ASP A 106 11.60 5.70 -13.57
N ASP A 107 10.73 6.71 -13.54
CA ASP A 107 10.99 8.04 -13.00
C ASP A 107 10.75 8.15 -11.48
N ASN A 108 10.10 7.15 -10.86
CA ASN A 108 9.86 7.11 -9.42
C ASN A 108 11.08 6.57 -8.66
N THR A 109 12.14 7.38 -8.66
CA THR A 109 13.42 7.07 -8.01
C THR A 109 13.29 6.72 -6.52
N ALA A 110 12.33 7.34 -5.82
CA ALA A 110 12.08 7.09 -4.40
C ALA A 110 11.57 5.66 -4.15
N SER A 111 10.55 5.24 -4.89
CA SER A 111 10.02 3.87 -4.78
C SER A 111 11.02 2.84 -5.29
N LEU A 112 11.72 3.10 -6.40
CA LEU A 112 12.79 2.22 -6.88
C LEU A 112 13.84 1.97 -5.81
N HIS A 113 14.35 3.04 -5.17
CA HIS A 113 15.34 2.91 -4.10
C HIS A 113 14.79 2.18 -2.87
N LEU A 114 13.53 2.42 -2.48
CA LEU A 114 12.88 1.69 -1.38
C LEU A 114 12.88 0.18 -1.65
N PHE A 115 12.35 -0.24 -2.78
CA PHE A 115 12.17 -1.67 -3.05
C PHE A 115 13.49 -2.37 -3.37
N GLU A 116 14.37 -1.77 -4.19
CA GLU A 116 15.63 -2.41 -4.59
C GLU A 116 16.67 -2.40 -3.44
N HIS A 117 16.85 -1.28 -2.74
CA HIS A 117 17.96 -1.11 -1.80
C HIS A 117 17.59 -1.25 -0.32
N LYS A 118 16.32 -1.08 0.06
CA LYS A 118 15.88 -1.25 1.46
C LYS A 118 15.18 -2.57 1.69
N LEU A 119 14.36 -3.02 0.74
CA LEU A 119 13.57 -4.24 0.85
C LEU A 119 14.14 -5.43 0.05
N ASN A 120 15.23 -5.22 -0.70
CA ASN A 120 15.93 -6.25 -1.49
C ASN A 120 15.06 -6.93 -2.56
N PHE A 121 14.10 -6.21 -3.13
CA PHE A 121 13.35 -6.67 -4.30
C PHE A 121 14.28 -6.67 -5.51
N LYS A 122 14.08 -7.65 -6.40
CA LYS A 122 14.80 -7.73 -7.68
C LYS A 122 13.94 -7.15 -8.78
N ARG A 123 14.48 -6.18 -9.50
CA ARG A 123 13.82 -5.64 -10.69
C ARG A 123 13.78 -6.68 -11.79
N VAL A 124 12.62 -6.83 -12.41
CA VAL A 124 12.38 -7.66 -13.59
C VAL A 124 11.77 -6.74 -14.65
N PHE A 125 12.29 -6.79 -15.88
CA PHE A 125 11.72 -6.05 -17.01
C PHE A 125 10.69 -6.95 -17.69
N SER A 126 9.46 -6.45 -17.84
CA SER A 126 8.34 -7.14 -18.49
C SER A 126 7.80 -6.30 -19.64
#